data_AF-A0A942H0C8-F1
#
_entry.id   AF-A0A942H0C8-F1
#
_cell.length_a   1.000
_cell.length_b   1.000
_cell.length_c   1.000
_cell.angle_alpha   90.00
_cell.angle_beta   90.00
_cell.angle_gamma   90.00
#
_symmetry.space_group_name_H-M   'P 1'
#
loop_
_entity.id
_entity.type
_entity.pdbx_description
1 polymer ?
#
loop_
_entity_poly.entity_id
_entity_poly.type
_entity_poly.pdbx_seq_one_letter_code
_entity_poly.pdbx_strand_id
1 'polypeptide(L)'
;MDKQLFWGTFAAVFLAEVGDKTSLAAMTASAKTGAIWTVFLAASLALVCATAIGVTVGAGLFKILPPVAIKWGAGLLFIAVGIWVLAGKAV
;
A
#
# COMPACT_ATOMS: atom_id res chain seq x y z
N MET A 1 -8.62 -2.21 22.64
CA MET A 1 -8.04 -1.63 21.40
C MET A 1 -7.33 -0.36 21.79
N ASP A 2 -6.05 -0.26 21.47
CA ASP A 2 -5.29 0.97 21.70
C ASP A 2 -5.75 2.03 20.69
N LYS A 3 -6.55 2.99 21.16
CA LYS A 3 -7.20 3.99 20.28
C LYS A 3 -6.18 4.86 19.56
N GLN A 4 -5.02 5.09 20.18
CA GLN A 4 -3.95 5.90 19.61
C GLN A 4 -3.26 5.19 18.45
N LEU A 5 -3.08 3.87 18.58
CA LEU A 5 -2.49 3.02 17.55
C LEU A 5 -3.42 2.91 16.33
N PHE A 6 -4.72 2.76 16.55
CA PHE A 6 -5.73 2.74 15.48
C PHE A 6 -5.74 4.05 14.67
N TRP A 7 -5.90 5.19 15.33
CA TRP A 7 -5.97 6.48 14.64
C TRP A 7 -4.64 6.89 14.01
N GLY A 8 -3.51 6.57 14.66
CA GLY A 8 -2.18 6.83 14.11
C GLY A 8 -1.92 6.04 12.82
N THR A 9 -2.22 4.73 12.81
CA THR A 9 -2.08 3.91 11.61
C THR A 9 -3.06 4.31 10.52
N PHE A 10 -4.33 4.60 10.86
CA PHE A 10 -5.32 5.08 9.89
C PHE A 10 -4.87 6.36 9.21
N ALA A 11 -4.46 7.37 9.98
CA ALA A 11 -4.01 8.64 9.43
C ALA A 11 -2.77 8.46 8.54
N ALA A 12 -1.79 7.66 8.97
CA ALA A 12 -0.58 7.41 8.19
C ALA A 12 -0.88 6.73 6.84
N VAL A 13 -1.68 5.67 6.83
CA VAL A 13 -2.06 4.95 5.60
C VAL A 13 -2.95 5.81 4.72
N PHE A 14 -3.91 6.53 5.30
CA PHE A 14 -4.79 7.42 4.55
C PHE A 14 -4.00 8.54 3.84
N LEU A 15 -3.10 9.22 4.56
CA LEU A 15 -2.26 10.27 3.96
C LEU A 15 -1.33 9.71 2.87
N ALA A 16 -0.83 8.48 3.04
CA ALA A 16 0.02 7.84 2.04
C ALA A 16 -0.75 7.50 0.74
N GLU A 17 -2.00 7.05 0.83
CA GLU A 17 -2.80 6.60 -0.33
C GLU A 17 -3.53 7.75 -1.07
N VAL A 18 -3.89 8.85 -0.39
CA VAL A 18 -4.68 9.94 -1.01
C VAL A 18 -3.99 10.55 -2.25
N GLY A 19 -2.66 10.60 -2.27
CA GLY A 19 -1.86 11.17 -3.35
C GLY A 19 -1.17 10.17 -4.27
N ASP A 20 -1.41 8.87 -4.09
CA ASP A 20 -0.66 7.84 -4.83
C ASP A 20 -1.24 7.56 -6.23
N LYS A 21 -0.44 6.92 -7.09
CA LYS A 21 -0.86 6.45 -8.43
C LYS A 21 -2.14 5.61 -8.38
N THR A 22 -2.39 4.88 -7.28
CA THR A 22 -3.61 4.08 -7.09
C THR A 22 -4.89 4.92 -7.15
N SER A 23 -4.91 6.11 -6.54
CA SER A 23 -6.08 6.99 -6.53
C SER A 23 -6.33 7.60 -7.91
N LEU A 24 -5.27 8.02 -8.62
CA LEU A 24 -5.36 8.50 -10.00
C LEU A 24 -5.82 7.40 -10.98
N ALA A 25 -5.36 6.16 -10.80
CA ALA A 25 -5.81 5.01 -11.58
C ALA A 25 -7.31 4.72 -11.35
N ALA A 26 -7.77 4.77 -10.10
CA ALA A 26 -9.20 4.61 -9.77
C ALA A 26 -10.05 5.74 -10.35
N MET A 27 -9.59 6.99 -10.26
CA MET A 27 -10.28 8.15 -10.85
C MET A 27 -10.42 8.03 -12.37
N THR A 28 -9.34 7.66 -13.06
CA THR A 28 -9.35 7.49 -14.52
C THR A 28 -10.20 6.31 -14.97
N ALA A 29 -10.16 5.18 -14.24
CA ALA A 29 -11.02 4.03 -14.50
C ALA A 29 -12.51 4.36 -14.30
N SER A 30 -12.84 5.08 -13.23
CA SER A 30 -14.20 5.55 -12.96
C SER A 30 -14.68 6.54 -14.03
N ALA A 31 -13.82 7.45 -14.47
CA ALA A 31 -14.15 8.41 -15.53
C ALA A 31 -14.40 7.74 -16.89
N LYS A 32 -13.67 6.67 -17.21
CA LYS A 32 -13.83 5.93 -18.49
C LYS A 32 -15.06 5.02 -18.52
N THR A 33 -15.40 4.39 -17.40
CA THR A 33 -16.46 3.37 -17.34
C THR A 33 -17.80 3.93 -16.86
N GLY A 34 -17.82 5.10 -16.22
CA GLY A 34 -19.02 5.67 -15.58
C GLY A 34 -19.50 4.90 -14.34
N ALA A 35 -18.85 3.78 -14.00
CA ALA A 35 -19.28 2.87 -12.95
C ALA A 35 -18.54 3.16 -11.63
N ILE A 36 -18.85 4.30 -11.02
CA ILE A 36 -18.17 4.82 -9.82
C ILE A 36 -18.16 3.78 -8.68
N TRP A 37 -19.30 3.13 -8.43
CA TRP A 37 -19.45 2.18 -7.33
C TRP A 37 -18.67 0.89 -7.52
N THR A 38 -18.53 0.38 -8.75
CA THR A 38 -17.78 -0.85 -9.01
C THR A 38 -16.29 -0.61 -8.89
N VAL A 39 -15.78 0.52 -9.41
CA VAL A 39 -14.38 0.91 -9.26
C VAL A 39 -14.03 1.17 -7.80
N PHE A 40 -14.91 1.86 -7.06
CA PHE A 40 -14.73 2.10 -5.64
C PHE A 40 -14.65 0.80 -4.83
N LEU A 41 -15.60 -0.12 -5.04
CA LEU A 41 -15.61 -1.41 -4.35
C LEU A 41 -14.40 -2.27 -4.70
N ALA A 42 -14.03 -2.34 -5.98
CA ALA A 42 -12.86 -3.10 -6.42
C ALA A 42 -11.55 -2.55 -5.82
N ALA A 43 -11.34 -1.24 -5.88
CA ALA A 43 -10.15 -0.60 -5.32
C ALA A 43 -10.09 -0.75 -3.79
N SER A 44 -11.22 -0.57 -3.11
CA SER A 44 -11.31 -0.74 -1.65
C SER A 44 -11.01 -2.18 -1.24
N LEU A 45 -11.59 -3.16 -1.94
CA LEU A 45 -11.34 -4.59 -1.67
C LEU A 45 -9.87 -4.94 -1.89
N ALA A 46 -9.27 -4.44 -2.98
CA ALA A 46 -7.86 -4.64 -3.27
C ALA A 46 -6.97 -4.09 -2.15
N LEU A 47 -7.23 -2.88 -1.66
CA LEU A 47 -6.47 -2.25 -0.57
C LEU A 47 -6.61 -3.03 0.75
N VAL A 48 -7.82 -3.48 1.08
CA VAL A 48 -8.07 -4.30 2.27
C VAL A 48 -7.30 -5.62 2.19
N CYS A 49 -7.37 -6.32 1.06
CA CYS A 49 -6.65 -7.57 0.84
C CYS A 49 -5.13 -7.37 0.91
N ALA A 50 -4.60 -6.35 0.23
CA ALA A 50 -3.17 -6.03 0.24
C ALA A 50 -2.68 -5.72 1.66
N THR A 51 -3.44 -4.93 2.41
CA THR A 51 -3.11 -4.60 3.81
C THR A 51 -3.19 -5.83 4.72
N ALA A 52 -4.22 -6.67 4.56
CA ALA A 52 -4.36 -7.90 5.32
C ALA A 52 -3.17 -8.86 5.10
N ILE A 53 -2.75 -9.03 3.85
CA ILE A 53 -1.55 -9.81 3.50
C ILE A 53 -0.30 -9.14 4.09
N GLY A 54 -0.13 -7.83 3.93
CA GLY A 54 1.03 -7.09 4.43
C GLY A 54 1.20 -7.20 5.95
N VAL A 55 0.12 -7.05 6.71
CA VAL A 55 0.14 -7.15 8.18
C VAL A 55 0.40 -8.59 8.64
N THR A 56 -0.24 -9.59 8.01
CA THR A 56 -0.06 -11.01 8.40
C THR A 56 1.34 -11.51 8.07
N VAL A 57 1.84 -11.23 6.87
CA VAL A 57 3.21 -11.57 6.46
C VAL A 57 4.21 -10.81 7.31
N GLY A 58 4.01 -9.50 7.52
CA GLY A 58 4.85 -8.67 8.37
C GLY A 58 4.97 -9.24 9.79
N ALA A 59 3.85 -9.56 10.43
CA ALA A 59 3.82 -10.16 11.76
C ALA A 59 4.55 -11.52 11.82
N GLY A 60 4.49 -12.33 10.77
CA GLY A 60 5.26 -13.57 10.65
C GLY A 60 6.77 -13.30 10.49
N LEU A 61 7.14 -12.33 9.67
CA LEU A 61 8.52 -11.96 9.40
C LEU A 61 9.24 -11.41 10.63
N PHE A 62 8.55 -10.59 11.44
CA PHE A 62 9.06 -10.06 12.71
C PHE A 62 9.34 -11.13 13.78
N LYS A 63 8.80 -12.36 13.64
CA LYS A 63 9.12 -13.48 14.54
C LYS A 63 10.43 -14.18 14.20
N ILE A 64 10.88 -14.06 12.95
CA ILE A 64 12.02 -14.81 12.40
C ILE A 64 13.24 -13.91 12.23
N LEU A 65 13.03 -12.64 11.87
CA LEU A 65 14.09 -11.68 11.58
C LEU A 65 14.16 -10.55 12.61
N PRO A 66 15.38 -10.09 12.96
CA PRO A 66 15.53 -8.93 13.82
C PRO A 66 14.97 -7.67 13.13
N PRO A 67 14.36 -6.73 13.89
CA PRO A 67 13.66 -5.57 13.33
C PRO A 67 14.58 -4.65 12.51
N VAL A 68 15.89 -4.66 12.81
CA VAL A 68 16.91 -3.92 12.05
C VAL A 68 17.04 -4.47 10.63
N ALA A 69 17.07 -5.80 10.46
CA ALA A 69 17.17 -6.42 9.13
C ALA A 69 15.94 -6.14 8.28
N ILE A 70 14.75 -6.15 8.87
CA ILE A 70 13.49 -5.83 8.18
C ILE A 70 13.48 -4.37 7.71
N LYS A 71 13.92 -3.42 8.55
CA LYS A 71 14.01 -2.01 8.17
C LYS A 71 14.96 -1.76 7.00
N TRP A 72 16.17 -2.32 7.06
CA TRP A 72 17.15 -2.19 5.98
C TRP A 72 16.70 -2.90 4.70
N GLY A 73 16.11 -4.10 4.82
CA GLY A 73 15.56 -4.84 3.69
C GLY A 73 14.42 -4.10 3.00
N ALA A 74 13.46 -3.56 3.76
CA ALA A 74 12.37 -2.76 3.22
C ALA A 74 12.87 -1.50 2.52
N GLY A 75 13.85 -0.79 3.11
CA GLY A 75 14.46 0.39 2.50
C GLY A 75 15.21 0.08 1.20
N LEU A 76 16.00 -0.99 1.16
CA LEU A 76 16.70 -1.45 -0.04
C LEU A 76 15.73 -1.86 -1.15
N LEU A 77 14.68 -2.62 -0.81
CA LEU A 77 13.63 -2.99 -1.76
C LEU A 77 12.91 -1.76 -2.30
N PHE A 78 12.61 -0.78 -1.45
CA PHE A 78 11.97 0.47 -1.87
C PHE A 78 12.84 1.26 -2.86
N ILE A 79 14.15 1.38 -2.58
CA ILE A 79 15.11 2.01 -3.50
C ILE A 79 15.21 1.22 -4.81
N ALA A 80 15.30 -0.11 -4.75
CA ALA A 80 15.39 -0.95 -5.94
C ALA A 80 14.15 -0.81 -6.83
N VAL A 81 12.96 -0.82 -6.24
CA VAL A 81 11.69 -0.57 -6.96
C VAL A 81 11.68 0.86 -7.52
N GLY A 82 12.10 1.86 -6.75
CA GLY A 82 12.21 3.25 -7.22
C GLY A 82 13.12 3.39 -8.44
N ILE A 83 14.30 2.75 -8.42
CA ILE A 83 15.23 2.71 -9.56
C ILE A 83 14.59 1.99 -10.74
N TRP A 84 13.89 0.87 -10.52
CA TRP A 84 13.20 0.13 -11.58
C TRP A 84 12.13 0.98 -12.25
N VAL A 85 11.30 1.67 -11.47
CA VAL A 85 10.28 2.59 -11.98
C VAL A 85 10.91 3.74 -12.76
N LEU A 86 11.98 4.35 -12.23
CA LEU A 86 12.72 5.41 -12.93
C LEU A 86 13.39 4.92 -14.23
N ALA A 87 13.83 3.67 -14.28
CA ALA A 87 14.40 3.06 -15.48
C ALA A 87 13.34 2.76 -16.58
N GLY A 88 12.08 3.15 -16.38
CA GLY A 88 11.01 2.98 -17.38
C GLY A 88 10.61 1.53 -17.62
N LYS A 89 11.01 0.61 -16.73
CA LYS A 89 10.72 -0.83 -16.83
C LYS A 89 9.50 -1.27 -16.01
N ALA A 90 8.74 -0.32 -15.48
CA ALA A 90 7.45 -0.54 -14.86
C ALA A 90 6.41 0.26 -15.66
N VAL A 91 5.60 -0.49 -16.43
CA VAL A 91 4.37 -0.13 -17.18
C VAL A 91 4.13 1.36 -17.46
#